data_AF-A0A929FTM6-F1
#
_entry.id   AF-A0A929FTM6-F1
#
_cell.length_a   1.000
_cell.length_b   1.000
_cell.length_c   1.000
_cell.angle_alpha   90.00
_cell.angle_beta   90.00
_cell.angle_gamma   90.00
#
_symmetry.space_group_name_H-M   'P 1'
#
loop_
_entity.id
_entity.type
_entity.pdbx_description
1 polymer ?
#
loop_
_entity_poly.entity_id
_entity_poly.type
_entity_poly.pdbx_seq_one_letter_code
_entity_poly.pdbx_strand_id
1 'polypeptide(L)' 'MAQELSGKKIAILVENGFERVEMTKPRQALNDAGAQTYLISPQRDKVQGWKRGHSIACGLLY' A
#
# COMPACT_ATOMS: atom_id res chain seq x y z
N MET A 1 3.38 -18.97 11.83
CA MET A 1 4.10 -18.63 10.59
C MET A 1 5.10 -17.55 10.93
N ALA A 2 6.34 -17.69 10.46
CA ALA A 2 7.47 -16.89 10.91
C ALA A 2 7.27 -15.41 10.52
N GLN A 3 7.54 -14.51 11.47
CA GLN A 3 7.51 -13.06 11.27
C GLN A 3 8.78 -12.62 10.55
N GLU A 4 9.05 -13.21 9.38
CA GLU A 4 10.32 -13.07 8.65
C GLU A 4 10.61 -11.63 8.24
N LEU A 5 9.56 -10.81 8.13
CA LEU A 5 9.67 -9.40 7.79
C LEU A 5 9.45 -8.47 8.98
N SER A 6 9.46 -8.99 10.21
CA SER A 6 9.35 -8.17 11.43
C SER A 6 10.38 -7.05 11.45
N GLY A 7 9.91 -5.82 11.71
CA GLY A 7 10.75 -4.62 11.73
C GLY A 7 11.22 -4.11 10.37
N LYS A 8 10.85 -4.77 9.26
CA LYS A 8 11.11 -4.26 7.91
C LYS A 8 10.05 -3.24 7.51
N LYS A 9 10.51 -2.15 6.90
CA LYS A 9 9.65 -1.14 6.27
C LYS A 9 9.63 -1.37 4.77
N ILE A 10 8.45 -1.46 4.17
CA ILE A 10 8.28 -1.73 2.74
C ILE A 10 7.46 -0.61 2.12
N ALA A 11 8.06 0.08 1.16
CA ALA A 11 7.37 1.07 0.33
C ALA A 11 6.67 0.38 -0.85
N ILE A 12 5.38 0.65 -1.01
CA ILE A 12 4.54 0.20 -2.11
C ILE A 12 4.24 1.44 -2.95
N LEU A 13 4.87 1.50 -4.12
CA LEU A 13 4.71 2.60 -5.07
C LEU A 13 3.41 2.41 -5.86
N VAL A 14 2.56 3.43 -5.85
CA VAL A 14 1.27 3.43 -6.55
C VAL A 14 1.07 4.72 -7.34
N GLU A 15 0.41 4.60 -8.49
CA GLU A 15 0.01 5.71 -9.37
C GLU A 15 -1.51 5.58 -9.64
N ASN A 16 -2.14 6.61 -10.18
CA ASN A 16 -3.53 6.55 -10.60
C ASN A 16 -3.78 5.39 -11.59
N GLY A 17 -4.99 4.81 -11.52
CA GLY A 17 -5.35 3.71 -12.43
C GLY A 17 -4.92 2.32 -11.97
N PHE A 18 -4.26 2.16 -10.83
CA PHE A 18 -3.95 0.82 -10.32
C PHE A 18 -5.19 0.06 -9.85
N GLU A 19 -5.20 -1.25 -10.06
CA GLU A 19 -6.25 -2.13 -9.58
C GLU A 19 -6.07 -2.44 -8.09
N ARG A 20 -7.00 -1.98 -7.26
CA ARG A 20 -6.97 -2.17 -5.79
C ARG A 20 -6.79 -3.64 -5.36
N VAL A 21 -7.33 -4.58 -6.14
CA VAL A 21 -7.24 -6.01 -5.82
C VAL A 21 -5.80 -6.53 -5.90
N GLU A 22 -5.01 -6.01 -6.84
CA GLU A 22 -3.60 -6.40 -7.04
C GLU A 22 -2.70 -5.87 -5.92
N MET A 23 -3.07 -4.77 -5.27
CA MET A 23 -2.32 -4.22 -4.13
C MET A 23 -2.78 -4.78 -2.78
N THR A 24 -4.08 -5.06 -2.62
CA THR A 24 -4.65 -5.42 -1.31
C THR A 24 -4.11 -6.76 -0.80
N LYS A 25 -4.07 -7.79 -1.66
CA LYS A 25 -3.60 -9.13 -1.26
C LYS A 25 -2.10 -9.14 -0.93
N PRO A 26 -1.20 -8.55 -1.76
CA PRO A 26 0.22 -8.48 -1.41
C PRO A 26 0.48 -7.64 -0.15
N ARG A 27 -0.20 -6.50 0.02
CA ARG A 27 -0.04 -5.69 1.23
C ARG A 27 -0.42 -6.46 2.49
N GLN A 28 -1.50 -7.25 2.42
CA GLN A 28 -1.92 -8.08 3.55
C GLN A 28 -0.89 -9.16 3.87
N ALA A 29 -0.39 -9.88 2.86
CA ALA A 29 0.66 -10.88 3.05
C ALA A 29 1.93 -10.31 3.69
N LEU A 30 2.34 -9.10 3.30
CA LEU A 30 3.47 -8.40 3.90
C LEU A 30 3.21 -8.04 5.38
N ASN A 31 2.01 -7.55 5.71
CA ASN A 31 1.65 -7.26 7.09
C ASN A 31 1.56 -8.53 7.95
N ASP A 32 1.00 -9.62 7.41
CA ASP A 32 0.91 -10.91 8.09
C ASP A 32 2.30 -11.52 8.35
N ALA A 33 3.29 -11.20 7.49
CA ALA A 33 4.70 -11.54 7.69
C ALA A 33 5.43 -10.60 8.68
N GLY A 34 4.75 -9.62 9.27
CA GLY A 34 5.28 -8.69 10.26
C GLY A 34 5.90 -7.41 9.69
N ALA A 35 5.80 -7.16 8.38
CA ALA A 35 6.32 -5.95 7.77
C ALA A 35 5.43 -4.72 8.07
N GLN A 36 6.04 -3.55 8.10
CA GLN A 36 5.34 -2.27 8.05
C GLN A 36 5.26 -1.80 6.60
N THR A 37 4.05 -1.76 6.03
CA THR A 37 3.83 -1.32 4.65
C THR A 37 3.44 0.15 4.56
N TYR A 38 4.04 0.87 3.61
CA TYR A 38 3.79 2.28 3.33
C TYR A 38 3.34 2.43 1.88
N LEU A 39 2.25 3.16 1.65
CA LEU A 39 1.83 3.50 0.31
C LEU A 39 2.48 4.83 -0.09
N ILE A 40 3.24 4.85 -1.17
CA ILE A 40 3.93 6.04 -1.66
C ILE A 40 3.45 6.32 -3.08
N SER A 41 3.19 7.60 -3.38
CA SER A 41 2.80 8.05 -4.71
C SER A 41 3.48 9.37 -5.04
N PRO A 42 3.83 9.62 -6.31
CA PRO A 42 4.22 10.97 -6.75
C PRO A 42 3.04 11.96 -6.71
N GLN A 43 1.80 11.49 -6.55
CA GLN A 43 0.62 12.33 -6.41
C GLN A 43 0.61 13.02 -5.03
N ARG A 44 0.46 14.34 -5.01
CA ARG A 44 0.62 15.18 -3.81
C ARG A 44 -0.42 14.96 -2.72
N ASP A 45 -1.57 14.39 -3.02
CA ASP A 45 -2.72 14.41 -2.11
C ASP A 45 -3.36 13.04 -1.88
N LYS A 46 -3.92 12.42 -2.93
CA LYS A 46 -4.65 11.14 -2.83
C LYS A 46 -4.48 10.35 -4.12
N VAL A 47 -4.34 9.02 -4.01
CA VAL A 47 -4.39 8.15 -5.18
C VAL A 47 -5.78 7.55 -5.27
N GLN A 48 -6.43 7.75 -6.42
CA GLN A 48 -7.76 7.21 -6.66
C GLN A 48 -7.65 5.79 -7.20
N GLY A 49 -8.14 4.81 -6.43
CA GLY A 49 -8.27 3.44 -6.88
C GLY A 49 -9.49 3.29 -7.78
N TRP A 50 -9.35 2.62 -8.93
CA TRP A 50 -10.44 2.40 -9.87
C TRP A 50 -11.40 1.30 -9.39
N LYS A 51 -12.22 1.59 -8.37
CA LYS A 51 -13.56 1.01 -8.21
C LYS A 51 -14.43 1.97 -7.40
N ARG A 52 -15.46 2.55 -8.05
CA ARG A 52 -16.58 3.28 -7.43
C ARG A 52 -16.16 4.32 -6.38
N GLY A 53 -15.61 5.46 -6.81
CA GLY A 53 -15.49 6.66 -5.97
C GLY A 53 -14.63 6.53 -4.69
N HIS A 54 -13.85 5.45 -4.55
CA HIS A 54 -13.00 5.23 -3.39
C HIS A 54 -11.61 5.84 -3.62
N SER A 55 -11.39 7.02 -3.05
CA SER A 55 -10.05 7.59 -2.92
C SER A 55 -9.30 6.85 -1.81
N ILE A 56 -8.12 6.31 -2.08
CA ILE A 56 -7.25 5.79 -1.01
C ILE A 56 -6.35 6.95 -0.59
N ALA A 57 -6.44 7.33 0.68
CA ALA A 57 -5.51 8.29 1.25
C ALA A 57 -4.10 7.68 1.16
N CYS A 58 -3.24 8.27 0.34
CA CYS A 58 -1.82 7.97 0.39
C CYS A 58 -1.33 8.57 1.70
N GLY A 59 -0.88 7.73 2.64
CA GLY A 59 -0.29 8.21 3.88
C GLY A 59 1.07 8.81 3.55
N LEU A 60 1.10 10.11 3.27
CA LEU A 60 2.31 10.91 3.26
C LEU A 60 2.87 10.94 4.69
N LEU A 61 3.68 9.94 5.01
CA LEU A 61 4.67 10.07 6.07
C LEU A 61 6.02 10.17 5.38
N TYR A 62 6.53 11.41 5.37
CA TYR A 62 7.95 11.70 5.17
C TYR A 62 8.79 10.86 6.13
#